data_AF-A0A5C7JCA7-F1
#
_entry.id   AF-A0A5C7JCA7-F1
#
_cell.length_a   1.000
_cell.length_b   1.000
_cell.length_c   1.000
_cell.angle_alpha   90.00
_cell.angle_beta   90.00
_cell.angle_gamma   90.00
#
_symmetry.space_group_name_H-M   'P 1'
#
loop_
_entity.id
_entity.type
_entity.pdbx_description
1 polymer ?
#
loop_
_entity_poly.entity_id
_entity_poly.type
_entity_poly.pdbx_seq_one_letter_code
_entity_poly.pdbx_strand_id
1 'polypeptide(L)'
;MTEKYYTPDITEFHVGFEYEELEQGEWRKTTSDGSDIYHIGKYYIKENKIRVKYLDQSDIESLGWKMVWNDSHGTDYTFNDWQINISVNGNYLQLFKGKAPYFRGIIKNKSELNKLMHQLNII
;
A
#
# COMPACT_ATOMS: atom_id res chain seq x y z
N MET A 1 -6.10 0.45 19.60
CA MET A 1 -6.44 1.06 18.29
C MET A 1 -5.15 1.19 17.54
N THR A 2 -4.97 0.43 16.47
CA THR A 2 -3.85 0.65 15.55
C THR A 2 -4.11 1.96 14.80
N GLU A 3 -3.10 2.81 14.68
CA GLU A 3 -3.19 4.03 13.88
C GLU A 3 -3.50 3.64 12.43
N LYS A 4 -4.49 4.29 11.81
CA LYS A 4 -4.88 4.01 10.42
C LYS A 4 -3.98 4.67 9.39
N TYR A 5 -3.19 5.65 9.82
CA TYR A 5 -2.36 6.48 8.97
C TYR A 5 -0.98 6.63 9.58
N TYR A 6 0.02 6.93 8.74
CA TYR A 6 1.39 7.23 9.13
C TYR A 6 1.99 8.36 8.29
N THR A 7 3.04 8.98 8.80
CA THR A 7 3.88 9.90 8.01
C THR A 7 4.87 9.06 7.19
N PRO A 8 4.81 9.09 5.85
CA PRO A 8 5.72 8.30 5.00
C PRO A 8 7.16 8.82 5.04
N ASP A 9 8.11 7.93 4.78
CA ASP A 9 9.47 8.34 4.41
C ASP A 9 9.51 8.81 2.95
N ILE A 10 10.40 9.76 2.63
CA ILE A 10 10.51 10.28 1.26
C ILE A 10 10.88 9.19 0.23
N THR A 11 11.56 8.13 0.66
CA THR A 11 11.96 6.99 -0.19
C THR A 11 10.79 6.11 -0.62
N GLU A 12 9.62 6.25 0.01
CA GLU A 12 8.40 5.53 -0.40
C GLU A 12 7.77 6.13 -1.66
N PHE A 13 8.00 7.43 -1.91
CA PHE A 13 7.36 8.15 -3.01
C PHE A 13 7.86 7.71 -4.38
N HIS A 14 6.91 7.59 -5.30
CA HIS A 14 7.14 7.34 -6.71
C HIS A 14 5.96 7.93 -7.51
N VAL A 15 6.09 7.99 -8.83
CA VAL A 15 4.98 8.41 -9.69
C VAL A 15 3.78 7.50 -9.47
N GLY A 16 2.60 8.08 -9.23
CA GLY A 16 1.37 7.37 -8.90
C GLY A 16 1.18 7.03 -7.41
N PHE A 17 2.04 7.53 -6.51
CA PHE A 17 1.90 7.28 -5.07
C PHE A 17 0.73 8.09 -4.47
N GLU A 18 -0.25 7.42 -3.86
CA GLU A 18 -1.44 8.00 -3.26
C GLU A 18 -1.15 8.44 -1.81
N TYR A 19 -1.47 9.69 -1.47
CA TYR A 19 -1.29 10.22 -0.13
C TYR A 19 -2.37 11.27 0.20
N GLU A 20 -2.43 11.70 1.46
CA GLU A 20 -3.25 12.82 1.89
C GLU A 20 -2.39 13.97 2.40
N GLU A 21 -2.70 15.19 1.97
CA GLU A 21 -2.08 16.42 2.46
C GLU A 21 -3.06 17.27 3.26
N LEU A 22 -2.54 18.01 4.25
CA LEU A 22 -3.33 18.87 5.11
C LEU A 22 -3.42 20.28 4.50
N GLU A 23 -4.59 20.59 3.93
CA GLU A 23 -4.90 21.91 3.37
C GLU A 23 -6.02 22.58 4.16
N GLN A 24 -5.78 23.79 4.67
CA GLN A 24 -6.81 24.59 5.39
C GLN A 24 -7.51 23.84 6.54
N GLY A 25 -6.83 22.87 7.17
CA GLY A 25 -7.38 22.06 8.26
C GLY A 25 -8.08 20.78 7.82
N GLU A 26 -8.18 20.51 6.52
CA GLU A 26 -8.78 19.30 5.95
C GLU A 26 -7.74 18.43 5.26
N TRP A 27 -7.89 17.11 5.39
CA TRP A 27 -7.05 16.15 4.68
C TRP A 27 -7.62 15.88 3.30
N ARG A 28 -6.82 16.12 2.26
CA ARG A 28 -7.21 15.94 0.87
C ARG A 28 -6.36 14.88 0.20
N LYS A 29 -7.03 13.95 -0.47
CA LYS A 29 -6.36 12.89 -1.25
C LYS A 29 -5.73 13.49 -2.49
N THR A 30 -4.52 13.07 -2.77
CA THR A 30 -3.75 13.47 -3.94
C THR A 30 -2.85 12.31 -4.40
N THR A 31 -2.14 12.51 -5.51
CA THR A 31 -1.26 11.50 -6.09
C THR A 31 0.00 12.17 -6.60
N SER A 32 1.16 11.62 -6.25
CA SER A 32 2.44 12.18 -6.67
C SER A 32 2.68 11.95 -8.17
N ASP A 33 3.05 13.01 -8.88
CA ASP A 33 3.52 12.95 -10.26
C ASP A 33 5.05 12.90 -10.38
N GLY A 34 5.75 12.94 -9.25
CA GLY A 34 7.21 12.94 -9.13
C GLY A 34 7.84 14.33 -9.15
N SER A 35 7.14 15.36 -9.62
CA SER A 35 7.63 16.76 -9.61
C SER A 35 7.53 17.41 -8.23
N ASP A 36 6.64 16.88 -7.39
CA ASP A 36 6.31 17.31 -6.04
C ASP A 36 7.25 16.75 -4.95
N ILE A 37 8.05 15.72 -5.24
CA ILE A 37 8.91 15.01 -4.28
C ILE A 37 9.79 15.95 -3.46
N TYR A 38 10.41 16.96 -4.10
CA TYR A 38 11.24 17.93 -3.39
C TYR A 38 10.45 18.73 -2.35
N HIS A 39 9.24 19.18 -2.70
CA HIS A 39 8.37 19.95 -1.80
C HIS A 39 7.83 19.07 -0.68
N ILE A 40 7.40 17.85 -0.99
CA ILE A 40 6.93 16.85 -0.02
C ILE A 40 8.00 16.61 1.05
N GLY A 41 9.21 16.26 0.64
CA GLY A 41 10.29 15.93 1.57
C GLY A 41 10.76 17.12 2.41
N LYS A 42 10.79 18.32 1.81
CA LYS A 42 11.31 19.50 2.49
C LYS A 42 10.31 20.12 3.47
N TYR A 43 9.03 20.15 3.12
CA TYR A 43 8.01 20.90 3.87
C TYR A 43 6.98 19.97 4.51
N TYR A 44 6.32 19.11 3.73
CA TYR A 44 5.14 18.42 4.22
C TYR A 44 5.44 17.30 5.22
N ILE A 45 6.47 16.48 4.95
CA ILE A 45 6.89 15.42 5.88
C ILE A 45 7.35 16.05 7.22
N LYS A 46 8.17 17.11 7.18
CA LYS A 46 8.69 17.77 8.38
C LYS A 46 7.61 18.44 9.22
N GLU A 47 6.58 18.97 8.57
CA GLU A 47 5.48 19.66 9.24
C GLU A 47 4.32 18.73 9.63
N ASN A 48 4.45 17.41 9.43
CA ASN A 48 3.35 16.44 9.60
C ASN A 48 2.08 16.83 8.83
N LYS A 49 2.24 17.46 7.66
CA LYS A 49 1.15 17.87 6.77
C LYS A 49 0.87 16.84 5.68
N ILE A 50 1.41 15.64 5.83
CA ILE A 50 1.23 14.53 4.92
C ILE A 50 0.99 13.26 5.71
N ARG A 51 0.10 12.41 5.21
CA ARG A 51 -0.14 11.09 5.77
C ARG A 51 -0.52 10.09 4.69
N VAL A 52 -0.24 8.83 4.96
CA VAL A 52 -0.57 7.70 4.10
C VAL A 52 -1.38 6.72 4.93
N LYS A 53 -2.45 6.18 4.34
CA LYS A 53 -3.27 5.15 4.96
C LYS A 53 -2.53 3.82 4.91
N TYR A 54 -2.52 3.08 6.01
CA TYR A 54 -2.03 1.70 5.98
C TYR A 54 -2.95 0.83 5.11
N LEU A 55 -2.34 -0.14 4.42
CA LEU A 55 -3.03 -1.09 3.55
C LEU A 55 -4.09 -1.83 4.36
N ASP A 56 -5.33 -1.84 3.85
CA ASP A 56 -6.40 -2.66 4.40
C ASP A 56 -7.07 -3.53 3.33
N GLN A 57 -8.00 -4.38 3.77
CA GLN A 57 -8.75 -5.27 2.90
C GLN A 57 -9.43 -4.53 1.74
N SER A 58 -10.03 -3.36 2.00
CA SER A 58 -10.74 -2.61 0.97
C SER A 58 -9.81 -2.10 -0.13
N ASP A 59 -8.58 -1.74 0.24
CA ASP A 59 -7.56 -1.32 -0.71
C ASP A 59 -7.13 -2.49 -1.61
N ILE A 60 -6.92 -3.67 -1.02
CA ILE A 60 -6.55 -4.90 -1.75
C ILE A 60 -7.66 -5.30 -2.73
N GLU A 61 -8.92 -5.29 -2.28
CA GLU A 61 -10.08 -5.58 -3.11
C GLU A 61 -10.27 -4.55 -4.22
N SER A 62 -9.97 -3.27 -3.97
CA SER A 62 -10.04 -2.21 -4.99
C SER A 62 -9.03 -2.38 -6.12
N LEU A 63 -7.94 -3.13 -5.89
CA LEU A 63 -6.96 -3.52 -6.91
C LEU A 63 -7.38 -4.80 -7.66
N GLY A 64 -8.59 -5.32 -7.40
CA GLY A 64 -9.21 -6.45 -8.09
C GLY A 64 -8.97 -7.81 -7.44
N TRP A 65 -8.23 -7.87 -6.34
CA TRP A 65 -8.02 -9.11 -5.58
C TRP A 65 -9.31 -9.56 -4.90
N LYS A 66 -9.57 -10.86 -4.88
CA LYS A 66 -10.75 -11.44 -4.25
C LYS A 66 -10.35 -12.26 -3.04
N MET A 67 -10.87 -11.89 -1.87
CA MET A 67 -10.70 -12.68 -0.66
C MET A 67 -11.34 -14.06 -0.85
N VAL A 68 -10.59 -15.12 -0.59
CA VAL A 68 -11.06 -16.52 -0.72
C VAL A 68 -11.08 -17.25 0.61
N TRP A 69 -10.27 -16.82 1.57
CA TRP A 69 -10.18 -17.43 2.89
C TRP A 69 -9.78 -16.39 3.93
N ASN A 70 -10.33 -16.52 5.15
CA ASN A 70 -9.99 -15.67 6.29
C ASN A 70 -10.21 -16.46 7.58
N ASP A 71 -9.14 -16.75 8.31
CA ASP A 71 -9.19 -17.50 9.56
C ASP A 71 -8.12 -17.05 10.57
N SER A 72 -7.91 -17.84 11.61
CA SER A 72 -6.89 -17.60 12.64
C SER A 72 -5.44 -17.72 12.14
N HIS A 73 -5.19 -18.13 10.89
CA HIS A 73 -3.88 -18.28 10.29
C HIS A 73 -3.56 -17.18 9.27
N GLY A 74 -4.57 -16.45 8.80
CA GLY A 74 -4.38 -15.27 7.95
C GLY A 74 -5.54 -15.04 7.00
N THR A 75 -5.28 -14.23 5.98
CA THR A 75 -6.24 -13.92 4.92
C THR A 75 -5.62 -14.19 3.56
N ASP A 76 -6.34 -14.95 2.74
CA ASP A 76 -5.92 -15.28 1.38
C ASP A 76 -6.77 -14.53 0.35
N TYR A 77 -6.09 -14.03 -0.67
CA TYR A 77 -6.70 -13.39 -1.82
C TYR A 77 -6.21 -14.02 -3.12
N THR A 78 -7.03 -13.93 -4.16
CA THR A 78 -6.70 -14.42 -5.51
C THR A 78 -6.93 -13.35 -6.57
N PHE A 79 -6.07 -13.34 -7.59
CA PHE A 79 -6.18 -12.49 -8.77
C PHE A 79 -5.63 -13.26 -9.97
N ASN A 80 -6.49 -13.74 -10.87
CA ASN A 80 -6.11 -14.68 -11.92
C ASN A 80 -5.33 -15.88 -11.34
N ASP A 81 -4.12 -16.15 -11.84
CA ASP A 81 -3.24 -17.22 -11.36
C ASP A 81 -2.38 -16.83 -10.15
N TRP A 82 -2.58 -15.62 -9.60
CA TRP A 82 -1.83 -15.09 -8.47
C TRP A 82 -2.59 -15.23 -7.16
N GLN A 83 -1.82 -15.37 -6.07
CA GLN A 83 -2.33 -15.47 -4.72
C GLN A 83 -1.57 -14.53 -3.79
N ILE A 84 -2.30 -13.87 -2.88
CA ILE A 84 -1.75 -13.15 -1.73
C ILE A 84 -2.12 -13.92 -0.48
N ASN A 85 -1.16 -14.15 0.40
CA ASN A 85 -1.39 -14.58 1.78
C ASN A 85 -0.90 -13.47 2.72
N ILE A 86 -1.78 -13.00 3.60
CA ILE A 86 -1.47 -12.01 4.62
C ILE A 86 -1.47 -12.70 5.98
N SER A 87 -0.37 -12.54 6.72
CA SER A 87 -0.28 -13.07 8.08
C SER A 87 -1.37 -12.48 8.99
N VAL A 88 -1.77 -13.21 10.02
CA VAL A 88 -2.75 -12.79 11.06
C VAL A 88 -2.48 -11.39 11.62
N ASN A 89 -1.20 -11.02 11.74
CA ASN A 89 -0.81 -9.72 12.28
C ASN A 89 -0.91 -8.57 11.26
N GLY A 90 -1.36 -8.83 10.04
CA GLY A 90 -1.54 -7.85 8.95
C GLY A 90 -0.24 -7.33 8.33
N ASN A 91 0.89 -7.52 8.98
CA ASN A 91 2.13 -6.81 8.64
C ASN A 91 3.00 -7.52 7.59
N TYR A 92 2.74 -8.80 7.29
CA TYR A 92 3.56 -9.58 6.37
C TYR A 92 2.71 -10.17 5.26
N LEU A 93 3.12 -9.91 4.02
CA LEU A 93 2.47 -10.34 2.80
C LEU A 93 3.39 -11.27 2.03
N GLN A 94 2.81 -12.38 1.55
CA GLN A 94 3.45 -13.27 0.60
C GLN A 94 2.63 -13.28 -0.70
N LEU A 95 3.32 -13.18 -1.83
CA LEU A 95 2.72 -13.17 -3.16
C LEU A 95 3.23 -14.37 -3.95
N PHE A 96 2.32 -15.15 -4.52
CA PHE A 96 2.62 -16.41 -5.20
C PHE A 96 2.06 -16.44 -6.61
N LYS A 97 2.77 -17.16 -7.48
CA LYS A 97 2.24 -17.73 -8.73
C LYS A 97 2.72 -19.17 -8.82
N GLY A 98 1.84 -20.13 -8.53
CA GLY A 98 2.23 -21.54 -8.36
C GLY A 98 2.83 -21.84 -6.99
N LYS A 99 3.91 -22.66 -6.93
CA LYS A 99 4.40 -23.25 -5.67
C LYS A 99 5.38 -22.39 -4.87
N ALA A 100 6.05 -21.44 -5.50
CA ALA A 100 7.06 -20.60 -4.87
C ALA A 100 6.60 -19.14 -4.80
N PRO A 101 6.91 -18.41 -3.72
CA PRO A 101 6.58 -16.99 -3.64
C PRO A 101 7.53 -16.16 -4.51
N TYR A 102 6.95 -15.19 -5.21
CA TYR A 102 7.67 -14.16 -5.95
C TYR A 102 8.07 -13.00 -5.05
N PHE A 103 7.29 -12.74 -4.00
CA PHE A 103 7.59 -11.71 -3.03
C PHE A 103 7.23 -12.20 -1.63
N ARG A 104 8.04 -11.82 -0.65
CA ARG A 104 7.73 -11.92 0.77
C ARG A 104 8.24 -10.67 1.47
N GLY A 105 7.37 -9.96 2.17
CA GLY A 105 7.76 -8.73 2.84
C GLY A 105 6.57 -7.95 3.38
N ILE A 106 6.87 -6.77 3.90
CA ILE A 106 5.86 -5.82 4.39
C ILE A 106 5.43 -4.97 3.19
N ILE A 107 4.13 -4.81 3.01
CA ILE A 107 3.53 -3.83 2.10
C ILE A 107 2.68 -2.90 2.95
N LYS A 108 3.10 -1.64 3.09
CA LYS A 108 2.51 -0.72 4.07
C LYS A 108 1.23 -0.09 3.58
N ASN A 109 1.11 0.15 2.28
CA ASN A 109 0.02 0.93 1.68
C ASN A 109 -0.38 0.39 0.30
N LYS A 110 -1.48 0.90 -0.23
CA LYS A 110 -2.03 0.52 -1.54
C LYS A 110 -1.08 0.78 -2.70
N SER A 111 -0.36 1.92 -2.69
CA SER A 111 0.53 2.31 -3.79
C SER A 111 1.75 1.39 -3.89
N GLU A 112 2.30 0.93 -2.77
CA GLU A 112 3.35 -0.09 -2.75
C GLU A 112 2.87 -1.42 -3.36
N LEU A 113 1.66 -1.87 -3.02
CA LEU A 113 1.08 -3.08 -3.63
C LEU A 113 0.88 -2.90 -5.13
N ASN A 114 0.31 -1.77 -5.56
CA ASN A 114 0.09 -1.46 -6.97
C ASN A 114 1.41 -1.41 -7.77
N LYS A 115 2.45 -0.79 -7.21
CA LYS A 115 3.80 -0.78 -7.80
C LYS A 115 4.36 -2.19 -7.96
N LEU A 116 4.24 -3.03 -6.93
CA LEU A 116 4.69 -4.42 -6.99
C LEU A 116 3.92 -5.21 -8.06
N MET A 117 2.61 -4.99 -8.20
CA MET A 117 1.79 -5.63 -9.23
C MET A 117 2.27 -5.28 -10.64
N HIS A 118 2.60 -4.02 -10.92
CA HIS A 118 3.20 -3.63 -12.19
C HIS A 118 4.60 -4.22 -12.40
N GLN A 119 5.47 -4.20 -11.38
CA GLN A 119 6.82 -4.77 -11.48
C GLN A 119 6.82 -6.27 -11.83
N LEU A 120 5.78 -6.99 -11.40
CA LEU A 120 5.61 -8.42 -11.65
C LEU A 120 4.70 -8.73 -12.86
N ASN A 121 4.29 -7.70 -13.62
CA ASN A 121 3.36 -7.82 -14.75
C ASN A 121 2.07 -8.56 -14.38
N ILE A 122 1.49 -8.25 -13.22
CA ILE A 122 0.16 -8.72 -12.80
C ILE A 122 -0.93 -7.88 -13.48
N ILE A 123 -0.64 -6.59 -13.67
CA ILE A 123 -1.44 -5.56 -14.32
C ILE A 123 -0.58 -4.68 -15.22
#